data_AF-A0A482VIK7-F1
#
_entry.id   AF-A0A482VIK7-F1
#
_cell.length_a   1.000
_cell.length_b   1.000
_cell.length_c   1.000
_cell.angle_alpha   90.00
_cell.angle_beta   90.00
_cell.angle_gamma   90.00
#
_symmetry.space_group_name_H-M   'P 1'
#
loop_
_entity.id
_entity.type
_entity.pdbx_description
1 polymer ?
#
loop_
_entity_poly.entity_id
_entity_poly.type
_entity_poly.pdbx_seq_one_letter_code
_entity_poly.pdbx_strand_id
1 'polypeptide(L)' 'VVSPGALIRYPPVQHRQGLITTTLGLRFTLSSRHFQGGSMKVKCMASVSPLWRPDRESVVQNLPIKDLREALLL' A
#
# COMPACT_ATOMS: atom_id res chain seq x y z
N VAL A 1 6.55 10.47 -14.10
CA VAL A 1 6.43 9.12 -14.69
C VAL A 1 7.43 8.22 -14.00
N VAL A 2 6.97 7.16 -13.33
CA VAL A 2 7.86 6.18 -12.66
C VAL A 2 8.29 5.15 -13.69
N SER A 3 9.60 4.91 -13.83
CA SER A 3 10.12 3.88 -14.73
C SER A 3 9.68 2.49 -14.25
N PRO A 4 9.28 1.56 -15.13
CA PRO A 4 8.77 0.23 -14.72
C PRO A 4 9.74 -0.56 -13.82
N GLY A 5 11.05 -0.36 -13.95
CA GLY A 5 12.08 -0.99 -13.11
C GLY A 5 12.36 -0.30 -11.77
N ALA A 6 11.70 0.81 -11.47
CA ALA A 6 11.87 1.53 -10.20
C ALA A 6 11.03 0.94 -9.07
N LEU A 7 10.04 0.08 -9.36
CA LEU A 7 9.18 -0.51 -8.36
C LEU A 7 9.85 -1.75 -7.72
N ILE A 8 10.00 -1.73 -6.40
CA ILE A 8 10.36 -2.92 -5.63
C ILE A 8 9.09 -3.49 -5.02
N ARG A 9 8.81 -4.76 -5.32
CA ARG A 9 7.65 -5.48 -4.77
C ARG A 9 8.03 -6.15 -3.46
N TYR A 10 7.22 -5.90 -2.43
CA TYR A 10 7.27 -6.60 -1.16
C TYR A 10 6.00 -7.44 -1.00
N PRO A 11 6.10 -8.65 -0.44
CA PRO A 11 4.90 -9.43 -0.12
C PRO A 11 4.07 -8.69 0.94
N PRO A 12 2.72 -8.78 0.89
CA PRO A 12 1.87 -8.26 1.95
C PRO A 12 2.16 -8.98 3.27
N VAL A 13 2.18 -8.23 4.37
CA VAL A 13 2.33 -8.77 5.72
C VAL A 13 0.95 -8.89 6.34
N GLN A 14 0.58 -10.11 6.74
CA GLN A 14 -0.64 -10.34 7.51
C GLN A 14 -0.36 -10.17 9.00
N HIS A 15 -1.22 -9.42 9.67
CA HIS A 15 -1.16 -9.20 11.12
C HIS A 15 -2.26 -9.99 11.82
N ARG A 16 -2.19 -10.02 13.16
CA ARG A 16 -3.28 -10.54 13.99
C ARG A 16 -4.57 -9.76 13.66
N GLN A 17 -5.73 -10.42 13.76
CA GLN A 17 -7.05 -9.83 13.49
C GLN A 17 -7.34 -9.52 12.00
N GLY A 18 -6.57 -10.08 11.07
CA GLY A 18 -6.87 -10.00 9.63
C GLY A 18 -6.48 -8.69 8.96
N LEU A 19 -5.71 -7.83 9.64
CA LEU A 19 -5.12 -6.64 9.04
C LEU A 19 -4.00 -7.02 8.07
N ILE A 20 -3.94 -6.34 6.93
CA ILE A 20 -2.92 -6.55 5.90
C ILE A 20 -2.13 -5.25 5.70
N THR A 21 -0.81 -5.33 5.85
CA THR A 21 0.11 -4.23 5.55
C THR A 21 0.77 -4.48 4.20
N THR A 22 0.67 -3.50 3.30
CA THR A 22 1.37 -3.50 2.00
C THR A 22 2.47 -2.46 1.99
N THR A 23 3.65 -2.80 1.45
CA THR A 23 4.78 -1.88 1.33
C THR A 23 5.05 -1.53 -0.14
N LEU A 24 5.08 -0.23 -0.46
CA LEU A 24 5.49 0.27 -1.77
C LEU A 24 6.98 0.64 -1.75
N GLY A 25 7.80 -0.17 -2.41
CA GLY A 25 9.23 0.10 -2.55
C GLY A 25 9.58 0.87 -3.83
N LEU A 26 10.48 1.84 -3.73
CA LEU A 26 10.98 2.60 -4.88
C LEU A 26 12.51 2.57 -4.94
N ARG A 27 13.06 2.31 -6.13
CA ARG A 27 14.48 2.36 -6.45
C ARG A 27 14.74 3.48 -7.44
N PHE A 28 15.77 4.27 -7.17
CA PHE A 28 16.21 5.36 -8.03
C PHE A 28 17.73 5.37 -8.12
N THR A 29 18.25 5.63 -9.32
CA THR A 29 19.68 5.83 -9.55
C THR A 29 20.01 7.30 -9.32
N LEU A 30 20.99 7.56 -8.45
CA LEU A 30 21.43 8.91 -8.15
C LEU A 30 22.52 9.36 -9.13
N SER A 31 22.57 10.67 -9.35
CA SER A 31 23.59 11.34 -10.16
C SER A 31 23.85 12.73 -9.56
N SER A 32 24.94 13.38 -9.93
CA SER A 32 25.35 14.69 -9.38
C SER A 32 24.25 15.75 -9.42
N ARG A 33 23.43 15.74 -10.49
CA ARG A 33 22.24 16.61 -10.67
C ARG A 33 21.14 16.46 -9.62
N HIS A 34 21.14 15.41 -8.80
CA HIS A 34 20.17 15.23 -7.71
C HIS A 34 20.66 15.80 -6.36
N PHE A 35 21.89 16.29 -6.29
CA PHE A 35 22.48 16.85 -5.08
C PHE A 35 22.55 18.38 -5.19
N GLN A 36 22.18 19.07 -4.12
CA GLN A 36 22.33 20.51 -3.98
C GLN A 36 23.25 20.78 -2.78
N GLY A 37 24.41 21.38 -3.01
CA GLY A 37 25.41 21.60 -1.96
C GLY A 37 25.90 20.31 -1.30
N GLY A 38 26.02 19.21 -2.07
CA GLY A 38 26.43 17.90 -1.56
C GLY A 38 25.35 17.14 -0.79
N SER A 39 24.15 17.70 -0.64
CA SER A 39 23.04 17.06 0.07
C SER A 39 21.90 16.70 -0.87
N MET A 40 21.24 15.57 -0.59
CA MET A 40 20.02 15.13 -1.27
C MET A 40 18.89 15.04 -0.25
N LYS A 41 17.67 15.46 -0.64
CA LYS A 41 16.46 15.30 0.16
C LYS A 41 15.45 14.42 -0.57
N VAL A 42 14.83 13.49 0.15
CA VAL A 42 13.75 12.63 -0.37
C VAL A 42 12.46 12.99 0.36
N LYS A 43 11.36 13.13 -0.40
CA LYS A 43 10.01 13.33 0.15
C LYS A 43 9.14 12.14 -0.23
N CYS A 44 8.51 11.52 0.77
CA CYS A 44 7.44 10.56 0.56
C CYS A 44 6.10 11.29 0.53
N MET A 45 5.34 11.15 -0.54
CA MET A 45 3.99 11.72 -0.66
C MET A 45 3.08 10.67 -1.26
N ALA A 46 1.99 10.37 -0.56
CA ALA A 46 0.90 9.54 -1.07
C ALA A 46 -0.34 10.42 -1.24
N SER A 47 -0.99 10.30 -2.38
CA SER A 47 -2.30 10.92 -2.63
C SER A 47 -3.35 9.83 -2.57
N VAL A 48 -4.25 9.92 -1.61
CA VAL A 48 -5.42 9.04 -1.51
C VAL A 48 -6.58 9.65 -2.30
N SER A 49 -7.43 8.81 -2.87
CA SER A 49 -8.65 9.27 -3.55
C SER A 49 -9.53 10.06 -2.57
N PRO A 50 -10.22 11.13 -2.99
CA PRO A 50 -11.21 11.82 -2.16
C PRO A 50 -12.33 10.91 -1.64
N LEU A 51 -12.53 9.75 -2.29
CA LEU A 51 -13.51 8.74 -1.88
C LEU A 51 -12.98 7.82 -0.76
N TRP A 52 -11.68 7.87 -0.44
CA TRP A 52 -11.08 7.11 0.65
C TRP A 52 -11.57 7.68 1.98
N ARG A 53 -12.17 6.81 2.80
CA ARG A 53 -12.75 7.15 4.08
C ARG A 53 -11.99 6.40 5.18
N PRO A 54 -11.31 7.09 6.11
CA PRO A 54 -10.48 6.45 7.14
C PRO A 54 -11.28 5.56 8.10
N ASP A 55 -12.58 5.80 8.26
CA ASP A 55 -13.52 5.02 9.06
C ASP A 55 -14.07 3.76 8.34
N ARG A 56 -13.73 3.58 7.06
CA ARG A 56 -14.22 2.46 6.22
C ARG A 56 -13.09 1.58 5.68
N GLU A 57 -12.02 1.40 6.44
CA GLU A 57 -11.21 0.20 6.26
C GLU A 57 -12.07 -1.01 6.62
N SER A 58 -12.82 -1.54 5.65
CA SER A 58 -13.50 -2.80 5.82
C SER A 58 -12.41 -3.86 5.94
N VAL A 59 -12.33 -4.54 7.08
CA VAL A 59 -11.65 -5.83 7.17
C VAL A 59 -12.31 -6.73 6.14
N VAL A 60 -11.72 -6.82 4.94
CA VAL A 60 -12.15 -7.76 3.92
C VAL A 60 -11.71 -9.12 4.43
N GLN A 61 -12.50 -9.70 5.34
CA GLN A 61 -12.35 -11.09 5.68
C GLN A 61 -12.59 -11.84 4.39
N ASN A 62 -11.53 -12.43 3.85
CA ASN A 62 -11.59 -13.32 2.70
C ASN A 62 -12.21 -14.65 3.18
N LEU A 63 -13.48 -14.58 3.62
CA LEU A 63 -14.28 -15.75 3.93
C LEU A 63 -14.71 -16.35 2.60
N PRO A 64 -14.51 -17.67 2.39
CA PRO A 64 -15.04 -18.33 1.21
C PRO A 64 -16.56 -18.15 1.18
N ILE A 65 -17.08 -17.67 0.04
CA ILE A 65 -18.48 -17.29 -0.22
C ILE A 65 -19.51 -18.42 0.04
N LYS A 66 -19.07 -19.59 0.48
CA LYS A 66 -19.92 -20.76 0.71
C LYS A 66 -20.81 -20.68 1.97
N ASP A 67 -20.47 -19.86 2.97
CA ASP A 67 -21.17 -19.86 4.25
C ASP A 67 -22.15 -18.67 4.45
N LEU A 68 -22.30 -17.77 3.46
CA LEU A 68 -23.15 -16.58 3.59
C LEU A 68 -24.67 -16.86 3.50
N ARG A 69 -25.08 -18.10 3.16
CA ARG A 69 -26.50 -18.47 3.02
C ARG A 69 -27.19 -18.78 4.35
N GLU A 70 -26.45 -19.12 5.40
CA GLU A 70 -27.02 -19.53 6.69
C GLU A 70 -27.11 -18.37 7.71
N ALA A 71 -26.48 -17.23 7.44
CA ALA A 71 -26.41 -16.10 8.38
C ALA A 71 -27.50 -15.04 8.20
N LEU A 72 -28.46 -15.22 7.27
CA LEU A 72 -29.55 -14.26 7.01
C LEU A 72 -30.91 -14.68 7.61
N LEU A 73 -30.94 -15.70 8.47
CA LEU A 73 -32.16 -16.26 9.06
C LEU A 73 -32.25 -16.15 10.60
N LEU A 74 -31.58 -15.18 11.22
CA LEU A 74 -31.75 -14.87 12.64
C LEU A 74 -31.97 -13.37 12.86
#